data_AF-A0A1W9SHX3-F1
#
_entry.id   AF-A0A1W9SHX3-F1
#
_cell.length_a   1.000
_cell.length_b   1.000
_cell.length_c   1.000
_cell.angle_alpha   90.00
_cell.angle_beta   90.00
_cell.angle_gamma   90.00
#
_symmetry.space_group_name_H-M   'P 1'
#
loop_
_entity.id
_entity.type
_entity.pdbx_description
1 polymer ?
#
loop_
_entity_poly.entity_id
_entity_poly.type
_entity_poly.pdbx_seq_one_letter_code
_entity_poly.pdbx_strand_id
1 'polypeptide(L)'
;MKEKDTCKSCNSIIINNFCSNCGQKIYDKRFTIHSFFMYLLDALDINKSFFYTIRMLFIKPDKVIYDYLKKGSTISYFNPLKYLLIISGIHIALILTLFYDEGEKIIDIDSTNDLEIDMFIEQLIELFAENIHFMPILFIPFFSII
;
A
#
# COMPACT_ATOMS: atom_id res chain seq x y z
N MET A 1 9.97 -15.79 -37.50
CA MET A 1 11.11 -15.15 -36.81
C MET A 1 10.52 -14.26 -35.72
N LYS A 2 10.71 -14.59 -34.42
CA LYS A 2 10.30 -13.68 -33.34
C LYS A 2 11.22 -12.45 -33.38
N GLU A 3 10.65 -11.25 -33.42
CA GLU A 3 11.40 -10.00 -33.32
C GLU A 3 12.31 -10.05 -32.07
N LYS A 4 13.54 -9.55 -32.23
CA LYS A 4 14.45 -9.33 -31.11
C LYS A 4 13.91 -8.18 -30.28
N ASP A 5 13.08 -8.50 -29.29
CA ASP A 5 12.62 -7.49 -28.34
C ASP A 5 13.83 -6.91 -27.59
N THR A 6 13.80 -5.60 -27.40
CA THR A 6 14.79 -4.88 -26.58
C THR A 6 14.24 -4.75 -25.16
N CYS A 7 15.11 -4.97 -24.17
CA CYS A 7 14.69 -4.93 -22.76
C CYS A 7 14.28 -3.51 -22.36
N LYS A 8 13.07 -3.34 -21.80
CA LYS A 8 12.56 -2.02 -21.37
C LYS A 8 13.38 -1.37 -20.25
N SER A 9 14.07 -2.16 -19.43
CA SER A 9 14.88 -1.63 -18.32
C SER A 9 16.30 -1.23 -18.73
N CYS A 10 16.96 -2.01 -19.61
CA CYS A 10 18.39 -1.83 -19.95
C CYS A 10 18.72 -1.77 -21.44
N ASN A 11 17.72 -1.81 -22.33
CA ASN A 11 17.83 -1.80 -23.78
C ASN A 11 18.72 -2.89 -24.40
N SER A 12 19.10 -3.92 -23.63
CA SER A 12 19.86 -5.05 -24.18
C SER A 12 18.97 -5.92 -25.06
N ILE A 13 19.59 -6.65 -26.00
CA ILE A 13 18.91 -7.65 -26.81
C ILE A 13 18.42 -8.79 -25.91
N ILE A 14 17.16 -9.16 -26.06
CA ILE A 14 16.56 -10.28 -25.35
C ILE A 14 16.79 -11.56 -26.15
N ILE A 15 17.25 -12.61 -25.46
CA ILE A 15 17.50 -13.92 -26.06
C ILE A 15 16.55 -14.98 -25.48
N ASN A 16 16.16 -14.84 -24.20
CA ASN A 16 15.34 -15.79 -23.43
C ASN A 16 14.15 -15.10 -22.74
N ASN A 17 13.34 -15.85 -21.97
CA ASN A 17 12.23 -15.34 -21.14
C ASN A 17 12.64 -14.33 -20.05
N PHE A 18 13.95 -14.11 -19.88
CA PHE A 18 14.54 -13.17 -18.93
C PHE A 18 15.68 -12.44 -19.64
N CYS A 19 15.86 -11.16 -19.33
CA CYS A 19 17.02 -10.40 -19.80
C CYS A 19 18.29 -10.84 -19.06
N SER A 20 19.32 -11.28 -19.79
CA SER A 20 20.60 -11.72 -19.20
C SER A 20 21.41 -10.60 -18.54
N ASN A 21 21.15 -9.34 -18.91
CA ASN A 21 21.92 -8.20 -18.42
C ASN A 21 21.32 -7.61 -17.13
N CYS A 22 20.01 -7.41 -17.08
CA CYS A 22 19.34 -6.85 -15.90
C CYS A 22 18.60 -7.90 -15.06
N GLY A 23 18.09 -8.98 -15.67
CA GLY A 23 17.25 -10.00 -15.03
C GLY A 23 15.74 -9.82 -15.23
N GLN A 24 15.31 -8.86 -16.08
CA GLN A 24 13.88 -8.53 -16.23
C GLN A 24 13.14 -9.72 -16.83
N LYS A 25 12.11 -10.22 -16.15
CA LYS A 25 11.21 -11.24 -16.68
C LYS A 25 10.34 -10.66 -17.78
N ILE A 26 10.25 -11.39 -18.89
CA ILE A 26 9.49 -10.99 -20.07
C ILE A 26 8.20 -11.77 -20.09
N TYR A 27 7.10 -11.05 -20.11
CA TYR A 27 5.78 -11.61 -20.10
C TYR A 27 5.27 -11.73 -21.55
N ASP A 28 5.54 -12.88 -22.17
CA ASP A 28 5.01 -13.22 -23.50
C ASP A 28 3.51 -13.59 -23.46
N LYS A 29 2.98 -13.91 -22.27
CA LYS A 29 1.58 -14.31 -22.07
C LYS A 29 0.74 -13.14 -21.55
N ARG A 30 -0.45 -12.97 -22.14
CA ARG A 30 -1.48 -12.07 -21.63
C ARG A 30 -1.85 -12.44 -20.19
N PHE A 31 -1.95 -11.44 -19.33
CA PHE A 31 -2.34 -11.62 -17.93
C PHE A 31 -3.77 -12.20 -17.88
N THR A 32 -3.92 -13.41 -17.35
CA THR A 32 -5.23 -14.09 -17.20
C THR A 32 -5.65 -14.10 -15.74
N ILE A 33 -6.96 -14.11 -15.45
CA ILE A 33 -7.51 -14.20 -14.07
C ILE A 33 -6.90 -15.38 -13.30
N HIS A 34 -6.65 -16.52 -13.95
CA HIS A 34 -6.03 -17.66 -13.29
C HIS A 34 -4.60 -17.34 -12.80
N SER A 35 -3.82 -16.63 -13.60
CA SER A 35 -2.47 -16.19 -13.20
C SER A 35 -2.51 -15.19 -12.06
N PHE A 36 -3.54 -14.32 -12.01
CA PHE A 36 -3.74 -13.39 -10.90
C PHE A 36 -3.86 -14.11 -9.55
N PHE A 37 -4.69 -15.15 -9.44
CA PHE A 37 -4.84 -15.91 -8.20
C PHE A 37 -3.56 -16.66 -7.80
N MET A 38 -2.82 -17.21 -8.76
CA MET A 38 -1.52 -17.81 -8.47
C MET A 38 -0.52 -16.77 -7.92
N TYR A 39 -0.45 -15.58 -8.54
CA TYR A 39 0.39 -14.50 -8.01
C TYR A 39 -0.07 -13.98 -6.65
N LEU A 40 -1.36 -14.04 -6.34
CA LEU A 40 -1.93 -13.67 -5.05
C LEU A 40 -1.51 -14.65 -3.95
N LEU A 41 -1.52 -15.95 -4.23
CA LEU A 41 -1.05 -16.96 -3.28
C LEU A 41 0.45 -16.82 -3.01
N ASP A 42 1.24 -16.52 -4.04
CA ASP A 42 2.67 -16.21 -3.91
C ASP A 42 2.93 -14.78 -3.38
N ALA A 43 1.91 -14.01 -2.99
CA ALA A 43 2.10 -12.61 -2.60
C ALA A 43 2.88 -12.48 -1.28
N LEU A 44 2.87 -13.50 -0.43
CA LEU A 44 3.54 -13.51 0.88
C LEU A 44 5.06 -13.69 0.80
N ASP A 45 5.64 -13.86 -0.40
CA ASP A 45 7.09 -13.89 -0.59
C ASP A 45 7.71 -12.49 -0.44
N ILE A 46 7.94 -12.09 0.81
CA ILE A 46 8.63 -10.86 1.15
C ILE A 46 10.14 -11.04 0.87
N ASN A 47 10.66 -10.22 -0.04
CA ASN A 47 12.05 -10.25 -0.47
C ASN A 47 12.67 -8.83 -0.41
N LYS A 48 13.98 -8.70 -0.65
CA LYS A 48 14.69 -7.41 -0.52
C LYS A 48 14.07 -6.25 -1.32
N SER A 49 13.44 -6.57 -2.45
CA SER A 49 12.75 -5.59 -3.30
C SER A 49 11.52 -4.97 -2.62
N PHE A 50 10.88 -5.68 -1.69
CA PHE A 50 9.77 -5.15 -0.89
C PHE A 50 10.23 -3.95 -0.04
N PHE A 51 11.23 -4.14 0.81
CA PHE A 51 11.78 -3.06 1.64
C PHE A 51 12.39 -1.92 0.81
N TYR A 52 13.02 -2.25 -0.32
CA TYR A 52 13.49 -1.22 -1.25
C TYR A 52 12.35 -0.39 -1.83
N THR A 53 11.23 -1.02 -2.17
CA THR A 53 10.03 -0.34 -2.70
C THR A 53 9.40 0.56 -1.66
N ILE A 54 9.26 0.07 -0.42
CA ILE A 54 8.84 0.89 0.73
C ILE A 54 9.72 2.13 0.82
N ARG A 55 11.03 1.94 0.94
CA ARG A 55 11.98 3.04 1.10
C ARG A 55 11.91 4.04 -0.06
N MET A 56 11.82 3.56 -1.31
CA MET A 56 11.77 4.43 -2.48
C MET A 56 10.43 5.16 -2.61
N LEU A 57 9.32 4.54 -2.22
CA LEU A 57 8.02 5.23 -2.16
C LEU A 57 8.02 6.35 -1.13
N PHE A 58 8.67 6.17 0.02
CA PHE A 58 8.79 7.22 1.05
C PHE A 58 9.78 8.34 0.67
N ILE A 59 10.89 8.01 0.00
CA ILE A 59 11.94 9.02 -0.29
C ILE A 59 11.72 9.71 -1.64
N LYS A 60 11.28 8.98 -2.68
CA LYS A 60 11.13 9.45 -4.08
C LYS A 60 9.97 8.75 -4.81
N PRO A 61 8.70 9.02 -4.43
CA PRO A 61 7.55 8.37 -5.04
C PRO A 61 7.41 8.68 -6.54
N ASP A 62 7.79 9.90 -6.95
CA ASP A 62 7.83 10.37 -8.34
C ASP A 62 8.66 9.44 -9.24
N LYS A 63 9.84 9.03 -8.75
CA LYS A 63 10.75 8.15 -9.47
C LYS A 63 10.19 6.75 -9.61
N VAL A 64 9.54 6.22 -8.56
CA VAL A 64 8.90 4.90 -8.61
C VAL A 64 7.80 4.89 -9.67
N ILE A 65 6.92 5.89 -9.65
CA ILE A 65 5.82 6.01 -10.62
C ILE A 65 6.36 6.15 -12.05
N TYR A 66 7.39 6.98 -12.25
CA TYR A 66 8.02 7.16 -13.56
C TYR A 66 8.65 5.86 -14.08
N ASP A 67 9.41 5.17 -13.24
CA ASP A 67 10.09 3.92 -13.61
C ASP A 67 9.08 2.81 -13.97
N TYR A 68 7.94 2.78 -13.30
CA TYR A 68 6.85 1.83 -13.60
C TYR A 68 6.07 2.20 -14.86
N LEU A 69 5.52 3.41 -14.94
CA LEU A 69 4.56 3.79 -15.98
C LEU A 69 5.25 4.14 -17.30
N LYS A 70 6.36 4.89 -17.24
CA LYS A 70 7.01 5.43 -18.44
C LYS A 70 8.16 4.56 -18.92
N LYS A 71 8.96 4.03 -18.00
CA LYS A 71 10.11 3.17 -18.35
C LYS A 71 9.73 1.69 -18.43
N GLY A 72 8.68 1.25 -17.73
CA GLY A 72 8.31 -0.17 -17.67
C GLY A 72 9.40 -1.04 -17.01
N SER A 73 10.23 -0.44 -16.15
CA SER A 73 11.36 -1.08 -15.49
C SER A 73 10.96 -1.54 -14.09
N THR A 74 10.58 -2.81 -13.95
CA THR A 74 10.00 -3.36 -12.71
C THR A 74 11.00 -4.11 -11.84
N ILE A 75 12.28 -4.09 -12.17
CA ILE A 75 13.24 -5.07 -11.63
C ILE A 75 13.69 -4.80 -10.21
N SER A 76 13.79 -3.52 -9.86
CA SER A 76 14.27 -3.08 -8.56
C SER A 76 13.13 -3.04 -7.53
N TYR A 77 11.90 -3.04 -8.01
CA TYR A 77 10.72 -2.82 -7.21
C TYR A 77 9.90 -4.11 -7.05
N PHE A 78 9.16 -4.20 -5.96
CA PHE A 78 8.27 -5.31 -5.68
C PHE A 78 7.02 -5.21 -6.56
N ASN A 79 6.42 -6.34 -6.92
CA ASN A 79 5.24 -6.31 -7.79
C ASN A 79 4.15 -5.39 -7.18
N PRO A 80 3.69 -4.34 -7.90
CA PRO A 80 2.79 -3.33 -7.34
C PRO A 80 1.51 -3.92 -6.75
N LEU A 81 0.98 -4.96 -7.39
CA LEU A 81 -0.23 -5.62 -6.93
C LEU A 81 0.00 -6.37 -5.62
N LYS A 82 1.09 -7.16 -5.55
CA LYS A 82 1.48 -7.85 -4.31
C LYS A 82 1.75 -6.85 -3.19
N TYR A 83 2.43 -5.75 -3.51
CA TYR A 83 2.71 -4.67 -2.56
C TYR A 83 1.42 -4.10 -1.96
N LEU A 84 0.46 -3.75 -2.82
CA LEU A 84 -0.81 -3.16 -2.41
C LEU A 84 -1.58 -4.11 -1.49
N LEU A 85 -1.65 -5.40 -1.83
CA LEU A 85 -2.35 -6.41 -1.04
C LEU A 85 -1.74 -6.59 0.36
N ILE A 86 -0.40 -6.64 0.45
CA ILE A 86 0.28 -6.76 1.75
C ILE A 86 0.02 -5.51 2.60
N ILE A 87 0.22 -4.31 2.03
CA ILE A 87 0.01 -3.05 2.75
C ILE A 87 -1.44 -2.90 3.18
N SER A 88 -2.41 -3.21 2.32
CA SER A 88 -3.83 -3.14 2.67
C SER A 88 -4.19 -4.15 3.74
N GLY A 89 -3.65 -5.37 3.67
CA GLY A 89 -3.86 -6.40 4.70
C GLY A 89 -3.32 -5.97 6.05
N ILE A 90 -2.10 -5.42 6.09
CA ILE A 90 -1.50 -4.86 7.31
C ILE A 90 -2.33 -3.70 7.82
N HIS A 91 -2.78 -2.78 6.96
CA HIS A 91 -3.57 -1.63 7.35
C HIS A 91 -4.92 -2.03 7.95
N ILE A 92 -5.62 -2.98 7.33
CA ILE A 92 -6.88 -3.52 7.86
C ILE A 92 -6.63 -4.24 9.20
N ALA A 93 -5.61 -5.09 9.28
CA ALA A 93 -5.26 -5.76 10.53
C ALA A 93 -4.89 -4.78 11.65
N LEU A 94 -4.16 -3.71 11.32
CA LEU A 94 -3.81 -2.64 12.26
C LEU A 94 -5.07 -1.92 12.75
N ILE A 95 -6.00 -1.58 11.84
CA ILE A 95 -7.27 -0.97 12.22
C ILE A 95 -8.07 -1.89 13.14
N LEU A 96 -8.20 -3.16 12.75
CA LEU A 96 -8.94 -4.15 13.54
C LEU A 96 -8.27 -4.50 14.87
N THR A 97 -6.99 -4.24 15.07
CA THR A 97 -6.31 -4.50 16.35
C THR A 97 -6.27 -3.27 17.23
N LEU A 98 -6.12 -2.07 16.66
CA LEU A 98 -6.07 -0.82 17.42
C LEU A 98 -7.46 -0.29 17.79
N PHE A 99 -8.46 -0.40 16.90
CA PHE A 99 -9.79 0.20 17.10
C PHE A 99 -10.85 -0.79 17.63
N TYR A 100 -10.51 -2.07 17.79
CA TYR A 100 -11.45 -3.07 18.30
C TYR A 100 -11.61 -2.97 19.83
N ASP A 101 -10.59 -2.51 20.56
CA ASP A 101 -10.65 -2.30 22.02
C ASP A 101 -11.26 -0.93 22.38
N GLU A 102 -11.09 0.09 21.53
CA GLU A 102 -11.71 1.42 21.74
C GLU A 102 -13.23 1.42 21.46
N GLY A 103 -13.73 0.51 20.61
CA GLY A 103 -15.16 0.37 20.36
C GLY A 103 -15.97 -0.11 21.58
N GLU A 104 -15.37 -0.89 22.46
CA GLU A 104 -15.98 -1.27 23.76
C GLU A 104 -15.66 -0.25 24.86
N LYS A 105 -14.44 0.32 24.91
CA LYS A 105 -14.07 1.30 25.96
C LYS A 105 -14.71 2.68 25.85
N ILE A 106 -15.24 3.08 24.68
CA ILE A 106 -16.05 4.30 24.58
C ILE A 106 -17.41 4.12 25.28
N ILE A 107 -17.89 2.88 25.41
CA ILE A 107 -19.18 2.55 26.05
C ILE A 107 -19.00 2.27 27.56
N ASP A 108 -17.78 1.96 28.00
CA ASP A 108 -17.44 1.60 29.38
C ASP A 108 -16.64 2.69 30.13
N ILE A 109 -16.88 3.97 29.82
CA ILE A 109 -16.49 5.09 30.69
C ILE A 109 -17.47 5.10 31.87
N ASP A 110 -17.43 4.06 32.70
CA ASP A 110 -18.18 4.02 33.96
C ASP A 110 -17.29 4.56 35.09
N SER A 111 -17.67 5.77 35.49
CA SER A 111 -17.70 6.30 36.84
C SER A 111 -16.41 6.28 37.67
N THR A 112 -15.61 7.33 37.47
CA THR A 112 -15.05 8.06 38.62
C THR A 112 -15.67 9.45 38.70
N ASN A 113 -16.87 9.51 39.30
CA ASN A 113 -17.52 10.65 39.96
C ASN A 113 -17.04 12.06 39.59
N ASP A 114 -17.39 12.57 38.40
CA ASP A 114 -17.56 14.01 38.15
C ASP A 114 -18.61 14.22 37.04
N LEU A 115 -19.89 14.29 37.45
CA LEU A 115 -21.09 14.45 36.61
C LEU A 115 -21.01 15.60 35.56
N GLU A 116 -20.16 16.60 35.77
CA GLU A 116 -19.97 17.70 34.82
C GLU A 116 -19.02 17.34 33.68
N ILE A 117 -18.05 16.44 33.91
CA ILE A 117 -17.08 16.03 32.91
C ILE A 117 -17.71 15.03 31.95
N ASP A 118 -18.54 14.11 32.44
CA ASP A 118 -19.18 13.08 31.62
C ASP A 118 -20.16 13.69 30.59
N MET A 119 -20.98 14.66 30.99
CA MET A 119 -21.89 15.38 30.08
C MET A 119 -21.14 16.18 29.01
N PHE A 120 -19.97 16.76 29.34
CA PHE A 120 -19.14 17.49 28.39
C PHE A 120 -18.47 16.54 27.39
N ILE A 121 -17.98 15.40 27.86
CA ILE A 121 -17.35 14.36 27.04
C ILE A 121 -18.38 13.78 26.06
N GLU A 122 -19.61 13.48 26.50
CA GLU A 122 -20.67 13.00 25.62
C GLU A 122 -21.05 14.03 24.54
N GLN A 123 -21.21 15.31 24.91
CA GLN A 123 -21.48 16.38 23.94
C GLN A 123 -20.33 16.56 22.94
N LEU A 124 -19.08 16.40 23.40
CA LEU A 124 -17.90 16.46 22.54
C LEU A 124 -17.88 15.28 21.55
N ILE A 125 -18.17 14.07 22.02
CA ILE A 125 -18.22 12.85 21.21
C ILE A 125 -19.35 12.93 20.18
N GLU A 126 -20.56 13.38 20.56
CA GLU A 126 -21.67 13.58 19.62
C GLU A 126 -21.30 14.61 18.53
N LEU A 127 -20.68 15.72 18.91
CA LEU A 127 -20.24 16.76 17.98
C LEU A 127 -19.13 16.26 17.04
N PHE A 128 -18.25 15.37 17.50
CA PHE A 128 -17.24 14.70 16.67
C PHE A 128 -17.85 13.64 15.74
N ALA A 129 -18.81 12.84 16.22
CA ALA A 129 -19.46 11.78 15.44
C ALA A 129 -20.34 12.34 14.32
N GLU A 130 -21.10 13.41 14.59
CA GLU A 130 -21.93 14.09 13.59
C GLU A 130 -21.08 14.74 12.48
N ASN A 131 -19.84 15.09 12.79
CA ASN A 131 -18.92 15.82 11.91
C ASN A 131 -17.71 14.99 11.45
N ILE A 132 -17.82 13.66 11.46
CA ILE A 132 -16.71 12.74 11.09
C ILE A 132 -16.14 13.03 9.69
N HIS A 133 -16.95 13.60 8.80
CA HIS A 133 -16.56 13.99 7.43
C HIS A 133 -15.58 15.17 7.38
N PHE A 134 -15.54 16.02 8.41
CA PHE A 134 -14.61 17.16 8.49
C PHE A 134 -13.23 16.78 9.04
N MET A 135 -13.15 15.63 9.70
CA MET A 135 -11.91 15.13 10.28
C MET A 135 -10.81 14.89 9.23
N PRO A 136 -11.06 14.23 8.07
CA PRO A 136 -10.05 14.12 7.03
C PRO A 136 -9.58 15.47 6.48
N ILE A 137 -10.44 16.51 6.43
CA ILE A 137 -10.07 17.86 5.96
C ILE A 137 -9.06 18.52 6.89
N LEU A 138 -9.20 18.31 8.21
CA LEU A 138 -8.25 18.79 9.22
C LEU A 138 -6.87 18.12 9.08
N PHE A 139 -6.84 16.86 8.62
CA PHE A 139 -5.61 16.11 8.41
C PHE A 139 -4.91 16.39 7.06
N ILE A 140 -5.60 16.97 6.07
CA ILE A 140 -5.01 17.37 4.77
C ILE A 140 -3.70 18.18 4.90
N PRO A 141 -3.60 19.22 5.74
CA PRO A 141 -2.34 19.97 5.89
C PRO A 141 -1.18 19.12 6.43
N PHE A 142 -1.46 18.11 7.25
CA PHE A 142 -0.44 17.18 7.75
C PHE A 142 0.04 16.23 6.64
N PHE A 143 -0.86 15.77 5.78
CA PHE A 143 -0.49 14.97 4.61
C PHE A 143 0.24 15.78 3.53
N SER A 144 0.01 17.10 3.45
CA SER A 144 0.68 17.96 2.47
C SER A 144 2.16 18.26 2.79
N ILE A 145 2.60 17.97 4.02
CA ILE A 145 3.98 18.20 4.47
C ILE A 145 4.89 16.99 4.17
N ILE A 146 4.28 15.83 3.89
CA ILE A 146 4.94 14.58 3.45
C ILE A 146 4.94 14.50 1.92
#